data_AF-A0A7W0SPF2-F1
#
_entry.id   AF-A0A7W0SPF2-F1
#
_cell.length_a   1.000
_cell.length_b   1.000
_cell.length_c   1.000
_cell.angle_alpha   90.00
_cell.angle_beta   90.00
_cell.angle_gamma   90.00
#
_symmetry.space_group_name_H-M   'P 1'
#
loop_
_entity.id
_entity.type
_entity.pdbx_description
1 polymer ?
#
loop_
_entity_poly.entity_id
_entity_poly.type
_entity_poly.pdbx_seq_one_letter_code
_entity_poly.pdbx_strand_id
1 'polypeptide(L)'
;GSNFSGLAFPFIGRALRDHSEIRVIAVEPAACPSLTKGLYAFDFGDTGHLTPLVKMHTLGSTFVPPPFHSGGLRYHGMAPLVSHLKELGLIEARAYAQTEVFAAGVEFARVEGILPAPEANHAVKAAMDEAIRCREEGDSQAILFNLCGHGHFDMQAYIDYSAGRLIDHEYSEDEVAMALAGLPAVALG
;
A
#
# COMPACT_ATOMS: atom_id res chain seq x y z
N GLY A 1 -5.36 -0.67 -3.64
CA GLY A 1 -6.51 -1.57 -3.36
C GLY A 1 -6.79 -2.57 -4.47
N SER A 2 -7.18 -2.13 -5.66
CA SER A 2 -7.70 -3.00 -6.73
C SER A 2 -6.75 -4.12 -7.18
N ASN A 3 -5.49 -3.80 -7.49
CA ASN A 3 -4.50 -4.79 -7.93
C ASN A 3 -4.24 -5.86 -6.85
N PHE A 4 -4.18 -5.45 -5.58
CA PHE A 4 -4.01 -6.35 -4.44
C PHE A 4 -5.22 -7.29 -4.32
N SER A 5 -6.45 -6.74 -4.33
CA SER A 5 -7.65 -7.57 -4.25
C SER A 5 -7.77 -8.53 -5.44
N GLY A 6 -7.40 -8.09 -6.64
CA GLY A 6 -7.44 -8.91 -7.86
C GLY A 6 -6.55 -10.15 -7.76
N LEU A 7 -5.38 -10.02 -7.13
CA LEU A 7 -4.49 -11.16 -6.88
C LEU A 7 -4.92 -11.97 -5.64
N ALA A 8 -5.11 -11.31 -4.49
CA ALA A 8 -5.19 -11.96 -3.20
C ALA A 8 -6.57 -12.59 -2.90
N PHE A 9 -7.68 -12.00 -3.37
CA PHE A 9 -9.02 -12.45 -2.97
C PHE A 9 -9.34 -13.88 -3.41
N PRO A 10 -8.93 -14.36 -4.60
CA PRO A 10 -9.08 -15.78 -4.95
C PRO A 10 -8.41 -16.72 -3.95
N PHE A 11 -7.21 -16.39 -3.46
CA PHE A 11 -6.48 -17.20 -2.47
C PHE A 11 -7.15 -17.13 -1.10
N ILE A 12 -7.50 -15.93 -0.63
CA ILE A 12 -8.23 -15.75 0.65
C ILE A 12 -9.56 -16.50 0.62
N GLY A 13 -10.33 -16.34 -0.45
CA GLY A 13 -11.61 -17.02 -0.61
C GLY A 13 -11.46 -18.54 -0.59
N ARG A 14 -10.39 -19.08 -1.20
CA ARG A 14 -10.10 -20.52 -1.13
C ARG A 14 -9.72 -20.94 0.29
N ALA A 15 -8.81 -20.22 0.94
CA ALA A 15 -8.38 -20.49 2.31
C ALA A 15 -9.56 -20.53 3.30
N LEU A 16 -10.50 -19.59 3.17
CA LEU A 16 -11.72 -19.54 3.97
C LEU A 16 -12.65 -20.75 3.76
N ARG A 17 -12.76 -21.27 2.52
CA ARG A 17 -13.60 -22.44 2.20
C ARG A 17 -12.94 -23.76 2.57
N ASP A 18 -11.64 -23.85 2.33
CA ASP A 18 -10.84 -25.06 2.53
C ASP A 18 -10.35 -25.16 3.99
N HIS A 19 -10.62 -24.14 4.83
CA HIS A 19 -10.10 -24.00 6.19
C HIS A 19 -8.57 -24.14 6.26
N SER A 20 -7.88 -23.55 5.28
CA SER A 20 -6.42 -23.51 5.24
C SER A 20 -5.90 -22.14 5.66
N GLU A 21 -4.63 -22.09 6.07
CA GLU A 21 -3.97 -20.86 6.46
C GLU A 21 -3.12 -20.32 5.31
N ILE A 22 -3.27 -19.02 5.05
CA ILE A 22 -2.37 -18.25 4.20
C ILE A 22 -2.05 -16.94 4.90
N ARG A 23 -0.82 -16.47 4.75
CA ARG A 23 -0.42 -15.14 5.21
C ARG A 23 -0.49 -14.17 4.05
N VAL A 24 -1.21 -13.07 4.22
CA VAL A 24 -1.41 -12.07 3.17
C VAL A 24 -1.06 -10.70 3.72
N ILE A 25 -0.13 -10.02 3.04
CA ILE A 25 0.40 -8.73 3.47
C ILE A 25 0.05 -7.69 2.40
N ALA A 26 -0.76 -6.70 2.77
CA ALA A 26 -0.96 -5.50 1.97
C ALA A 26 0.14 -4.47 2.28
N VAL A 27 0.69 -3.84 1.25
CA VAL A 27 1.81 -2.91 1.38
C VAL A 27 1.44 -1.55 0.82
N GLU A 28 1.92 -0.49 1.47
CA GLU A 28 1.59 0.90 1.15
C GLU A 28 2.75 1.86 1.47
N PRO A 29 2.72 3.12 1.02
CA PRO A 29 3.76 4.08 1.37
C PRO A 29 3.56 4.64 2.78
N ALA A 30 4.65 4.83 3.53
CA ALA A 30 4.65 5.52 4.82
C ALA A 30 4.18 6.98 4.73
N ALA A 31 4.31 7.60 3.55
CA ALA A 31 3.84 8.95 3.27
C ALA A 31 2.31 9.04 3.07
N CYS A 32 1.64 7.95 2.65
CA CYS A 32 0.17 7.88 2.51
C CYS A 32 -0.37 6.58 3.13
N PRO A 33 -0.25 6.39 4.46
CA PRO A 33 -0.49 5.10 5.12
C PRO A 33 -1.97 4.89 5.47
N SER A 34 -2.84 4.80 4.46
CA SER A 34 -4.29 4.69 4.69
C SER A 34 -4.67 3.41 5.44
N LEU A 35 -4.04 2.27 5.17
CA LEU A 35 -4.41 0.99 5.78
C LEU A 35 -3.72 0.73 7.13
N THR A 36 -2.54 1.30 7.37
CA THR A 36 -1.78 1.13 8.62
C THR A 36 -2.06 2.20 9.66
N LYS A 37 -2.44 3.41 9.24
CA LYS A 37 -2.72 4.54 10.16
C LYS A 37 -4.06 5.23 9.93
N GLY A 38 -4.71 5.03 8.79
CA GLY A 38 -5.98 5.67 8.48
C GLY A 38 -7.14 5.18 9.35
N LEU A 39 -8.17 6.00 9.47
CA LEU A 39 -9.36 5.70 10.24
C LEU A 39 -10.31 4.83 9.43
N TYR A 40 -10.89 3.78 10.03
CA TYR A 40 -11.96 3.00 9.41
C TYR A 40 -13.32 3.71 9.56
N ALA A 41 -13.67 4.54 8.59
CA ALA A 41 -14.84 5.41 8.63
C ALA A 41 -15.59 5.44 7.28
N PHE A 42 -16.76 6.10 7.26
CA PHE A 42 -17.41 6.46 6.01
C PHE A 42 -16.78 7.74 5.48
N ASP A 43 -16.40 7.75 4.20
CA ASP A 43 -15.82 8.89 3.51
C ASP A 43 -16.18 8.84 2.02
N PHE A 44 -15.92 9.93 1.31
CA PHE A 44 -16.05 9.98 -0.14
C PHE A 44 -14.94 9.17 -0.82
N GLY A 45 -15.31 8.42 -1.85
CA GLY A 45 -14.38 7.64 -2.69
C GLY A 45 -13.58 8.50 -3.67
N ASP A 46 -13.84 9.80 -3.75
CA ASP A 46 -13.14 10.73 -4.61
C ASP A 46 -13.03 12.11 -3.95
N THR A 47 -12.04 12.90 -4.34
CA THR A 47 -11.81 14.25 -3.82
C THR A 47 -12.84 15.27 -4.32
N GLY A 48 -13.61 14.95 -5.35
CA GLY A 48 -14.69 15.78 -5.88
C GLY A 48 -16.04 15.56 -5.20
N HIS A 49 -16.12 14.59 -4.28
CA HIS A 49 -17.32 14.22 -3.52
C HIS A 49 -18.51 13.82 -4.41
N LEU A 50 -18.25 13.19 -5.56
CA LEU A 50 -19.28 12.77 -6.52
C LEU A 50 -19.71 11.31 -6.31
N THR A 51 -18.89 10.51 -5.65
CA THR A 51 -19.21 9.13 -5.29
C THR A 51 -20.08 9.05 -4.03
N PRO A 52 -20.86 7.97 -3.85
CA PRO A 52 -21.48 7.67 -2.57
C PRO A 52 -20.44 7.52 -1.46
N LEU A 53 -20.87 7.70 -0.21
CA LEU A 53 -20.05 7.39 0.94
C LEU A 53 -19.75 5.90 1.00
N VAL A 54 -18.49 5.56 1.23
CA VAL A 54 -18.01 4.19 1.34
C VAL A 54 -17.33 3.99 2.70
N LYS A 55 -17.57 2.84 3.33
CA LYS A 55 -16.88 2.46 4.57
C LYS A 55 -15.50 1.92 4.22
N MET A 56 -14.45 2.66 4.58
CA MET A 56 -13.07 2.31 4.26
C MET A 56 -12.08 2.86 5.27
N HIS A 57 -10.87 2.31 5.26
CA HIS A 57 -9.72 2.99 5.84
C HIS A 57 -9.43 4.25 5.01
N THR A 58 -9.30 5.40 5.66
CA THR A 58 -9.12 6.70 5.00
C THR A 58 -8.18 7.62 5.78
N LEU A 59 -7.44 8.45 5.06
CA LEU A 59 -6.73 9.63 5.56
C LEU A 59 -7.58 10.91 5.48
N GLY A 60 -8.82 10.80 4.99
CA GLY A 60 -9.73 11.90 4.66
C GLY A 60 -9.65 12.27 3.18
N SER A 61 -10.79 12.45 2.52
CA SER A 61 -10.88 12.80 1.08
C SER A 61 -10.26 14.14 0.69
N THR A 62 -9.90 14.97 1.66
CA THR A 62 -9.17 16.24 1.47
C THR A 62 -7.67 16.12 1.76
N PHE A 63 -7.17 14.94 2.14
CA PHE A 63 -5.75 14.68 2.35
C PHE A 63 -4.96 14.91 1.07
N VAL A 64 -3.84 15.63 1.19
CA VAL A 64 -2.93 15.92 0.09
C VAL A 64 -1.60 15.24 0.38
N PRO A 65 -1.16 14.28 -0.47
CA PRO A 65 0.14 13.65 -0.33
C PRO A 65 1.30 14.65 -0.37
N PRO A 66 2.43 14.37 0.32
CA PRO A 66 3.61 15.22 0.26
C PRO A 66 4.10 15.46 -1.18
N PRO A 67 4.52 16.69 -1.54
CA PRO A 67 4.88 17.05 -2.92
C PRO A 67 6.10 16.29 -3.46
N PHE A 68 6.99 15.83 -2.59
CA PHE A 68 8.20 15.07 -2.95
C PHE A 68 7.97 13.54 -2.88
N HIS A 69 6.72 13.09 -2.78
CA HIS A 69 6.39 11.67 -2.80
C HIS A 69 6.36 11.14 -4.24
N SER A 70 7.38 10.36 -4.61
CA SER A 70 7.53 9.77 -5.95
C SER A 70 7.24 8.27 -5.99
N GLY A 71 6.87 7.66 -4.86
CA GLY A 71 6.53 6.24 -4.76
C GLY A 71 5.15 5.85 -5.31
N GLY A 72 4.39 6.79 -5.89
CA GLY A 72 3.01 6.54 -6.33
C GLY A 72 2.05 6.32 -5.15
N LEU A 73 1.00 5.52 -5.29
CA LEU A 73 0.09 5.15 -4.18
C LEU A 73 -0.42 6.33 -3.33
N ARG A 74 -0.90 7.38 -4.01
CA ARG A 74 -1.28 8.68 -3.44
C ARG A 74 -2.74 8.80 -2.97
N TYR A 75 -3.54 7.76 -3.22
CA TYR A 75 -4.97 7.80 -2.93
C TYR A 75 -5.23 7.76 -1.41
N HIS A 76 -6.14 8.61 -0.93
CA HIS A 76 -6.38 8.82 0.50
C HIS A 76 -7.04 7.63 1.20
N GLY A 77 -7.77 6.81 0.45
CA GLY A 77 -8.56 5.71 0.96
C GLY A 77 -8.00 4.33 0.61
N MET A 78 -8.66 3.29 1.11
CA MET A 78 -8.46 1.91 0.67
C MET A 78 -9.78 1.30 0.21
N ALA A 79 -9.72 0.30 -0.67
CA ALA A 79 -10.94 -0.36 -1.15
C ALA A 79 -11.77 -0.90 0.05
N PRO A 80 -13.11 -0.73 0.08
CA PRO A 80 -13.94 -1.15 1.21
C PRO A 80 -13.76 -2.61 1.62
N LEU A 81 -13.68 -3.52 0.65
CA LEU A 81 -13.47 -4.94 0.93
C LEU A 81 -12.07 -5.24 1.48
N VAL A 82 -11.02 -4.53 1.01
CA VAL A 82 -9.66 -4.67 1.56
C VAL A 82 -9.63 -4.13 2.99
N SER A 83 -10.27 -2.98 3.22
CA SER A 83 -10.44 -2.40 4.56
C SER A 83 -11.15 -3.37 5.51
N HIS A 84 -12.23 -4.00 5.04
CA HIS A 84 -12.97 -4.95 5.85
C HIS A 84 -12.16 -6.21 6.17
N LEU A 85 -11.38 -6.75 5.21
CA LEU A 85 -10.48 -7.86 5.47
C LEU A 85 -9.42 -7.52 6.54
N LYS A 86 -8.93 -6.27 6.55
CA LYS A 86 -8.00 -5.79 7.58
C LYS A 86 -8.66 -5.77 8.96
N GLU A 87 -9.88 -5.26 9.07
CA GLU A 87 -10.66 -5.26 10.33
C GLU A 87 -10.96 -6.67 10.84
N LEU A 88 -11.18 -7.63 9.93
CA LEU A 88 -11.38 -9.04 10.28
C LEU A 88 -10.09 -9.77 10.66
N GLY A 89 -8.92 -9.12 10.57
CA GLY A 89 -7.63 -9.75 10.82
C GLY A 89 -7.21 -10.77 9.76
N LEU A 90 -7.83 -10.74 8.57
CA LEU A 90 -7.54 -11.69 7.48
C LEU A 90 -6.35 -11.26 6.61
N ILE A 91 -5.90 -10.00 6.75
CA ILE A 91 -4.71 -9.48 6.09
C ILE A 91 -3.88 -8.63 7.06
N GLU A 92 -2.57 -8.65 6.85
CA GLU A 92 -1.63 -7.71 7.46
C GLU A 92 -1.50 -6.45 6.60
N ALA A 93 -1.02 -5.37 7.20
CA ALA A 93 -0.71 -4.14 6.49
C ALA A 93 0.68 -3.66 6.92
N ARG A 94 1.50 -3.23 5.96
CA ARG A 94 2.85 -2.73 6.21
C ARG A 94 3.11 -1.49 5.35
N ALA A 95 3.72 -0.47 5.96
CA ALA A 95 4.09 0.75 5.27
C ALA A 95 5.62 0.83 5.13
N TYR A 96 6.09 1.34 3.99
CA TYR A 96 7.51 1.54 3.73
C TYR A 96 7.81 2.98 3.30
N ALA A 97 9.00 3.45 3.65
CA ALA A 97 9.54 4.71 3.17
C ALA A 97 9.89 4.60 1.67
N GLN A 98 9.94 5.73 0.96
CA GLN A 98 10.14 5.67 -0.49
C GLN A 98 11.57 5.26 -0.84
N THR A 99 12.57 5.73 -0.09
CA THR A 99 13.98 5.42 -0.41
C THR A 99 14.26 3.92 -0.34
N GLU A 100 13.73 3.19 0.64
CA GLU A 100 13.93 1.76 0.79
C GLU A 100 13.23 0.93 -0.29
N VAL A 101 12.05 1.36 -0.76
CA VAL A 101 11.37 0.64 -1.85
C VAL A 101 12.08 0.90 -3.18
N PHE A 102 12.58 2.11 -3.43
CA PHE A 102 13.42 2.36 -4.62
C PHE A 102 14.73 1.57 -4.59
N ALA A 103 15.37 1.43 -3.42
CA ALA A 103 16.54 0.57 -3.26
C ALA A 103 16.22 -0.89 -3.64
N ALA A 104 15.11 -1.43 -3.13
CA ALA A 104 14.64 -2.77 -3.46
C ALA A 104 14.31 -2.92 -4.96
N GLY A 105 13.66 -1.92 -5.57
CA GLY A 105 13.35 -1.89 -7.00
C GLY A 105 14.58 -1.92 -7.90
N VAL A 106 15.62 -1.15 -7.54
CA VAL A 106 16.89 -1.15 -8.27
C VAL A 106 17.61 -2.48 -8.14
N GLU A 107 17.61 -3.08 -6.94
CA GLU A 107 18.21 -4.40 -6.73
C GLU A 107 17.47 -5.48 -7.54
N PHE A 108 16.14 -5.48 -7.48
CA PHE A 108 15.30 -6.39 -8.27
C PHE A 108 15.56 -6.24 -9.77
N ALA A 109 15.66 -5.01 -10.28
CA ALA A 109 15.97 -4.77 -11.69
C ALA A 109 17.35 -5.29 -12.11
N ARG A 110 18.35 -5.24 -11.22
CA ARG A 110 19.69 -5.77 -11.48
C ARG A 110 19.73 -7.29 -11.53
N VAL A 111 18.94 -7.95 -10.69
CA VAL A 111 18.93 -9.42 -10.57
C VAL A 111 17.98 -10.06 -11.58
N GLU A 112 16.77 -9.53 -11.73
CA GLU A 112 15.68 -10.11 -12.53
C GLU A 112 15.53 -9.46 -13.92
N GLY A 113 16.20 -8.33 -14.17
CA GLY A 113 16.18 -7.64 -15.46
C GLY A 113 14.89 -6.87 -15.78
N ILE A 114 13.96 -6.76 -14.82
CA ILE A 114 12.71 -6.00 -14.97
C ILE A 114 12.76 -4.79 -14.03
N LEU A 115 12.61 -3.58 -14.58
CA LEU A 115 12.46 -2.36 -13.78
C LEU A 115 11.01 -2.22 -13.31
N PRO A 116 10.69 -2.35 -12.01
CA PRO A 116 9.32 -2.24 -11.52
C PRO A 116 8.79 -0.80 -11.56
N ALA A 117 7.48 -0.62 -11.57
CA ALA A 117 6.90 0.70 -11.27
C ALA A 117 7.19 1.11 -9.80
N PRO A 118 7.29 2.41 -9.48
CA PRO A 118 7.44 2.88 -8.09
C PRO A 118 6.41 2.30 -7.12
N GLU A 119 5.16 2.10 -7.56
CA GLU A 119 4.13 1.45 -6.77
C GLU A 119 4.47 -0.02 -6.49
N ALA A 120 4.95 -0.74 -7.51
CA ALA A 120 5.29 -2.16 -7.41
C ALA A 120 6.50 -2.43 -6.51
N ASN A 121 7.41 -1.44 -6.39
CA ASN A 121 8.57 -1.52 -5.49
C ASN A 121 8.20 -1.81 -4.04
N HIS A 122 7.02 -1.40 -3.58
CA HIS A 122 6.54 -1.70 -2.22
C HIS A 122 6.35 -3.21 -2.02
N ALA A 123 5.80 -3.90 -3.02
CA ALA A 123 5.58 -5.34 -2.98
C ALA A 123 6.90 -6.11 -3.15
N VAL A 124 7.80 -5.61 -4.02
CA VAL A 124 9.16 -6.13 -4.17
C VAL A 124 9.91 -6.07 -2.83
N LYS A 125 9.90 -4.91 -2.16
CA LYS A 125 10.52 -4.72 -0.85
C LYS A 125 9.99 -5.70 0.19
N ALA A 126 8.66 -5.85 0.30
CA ALA A 126 8.08 -6.83 1.21
C ALA A 126 8.47 -8.28 0.87
N ALA A 127 8.46 -8.65 -0.41
CA ALA A 127 8.86 -9.99 -0.83
C ALA A 127 10.33 -10.28 -0.47
N MET A 128 11.22 -9.31 -0.66
CA MET A 128 12.62 -9.41 -0.25
C MET A 128 12.77 -9.56 1.26
N ASP A 129 12.04 -8.78 2.06
CA ASP A 129 12.09 -8.86 3.52
C ASP A 129 11.57 -10.21 4.02
N GLU A 130 10.48 -10.73 3.44
CA GLU A 130 9.97 -12.05 3.78
C GLU A 130 10.92 -13.17 3.36
N ALA A 131 11.61 -13.04 2.23
CA ALA A 131 12.63 -14.00 1.81
C ALA A 131 13.85 -14.00 2.75
N ILE A 132 14.28 -12.82 3.20
CA ILE A 132 15.35 -12.67 4.20
C ILE A 132 14.94 -13.30 5.53
N ARG A 133 13.71 -13.02 6.00
CA ARG A 133 13.15 -13.62 7.21
C ARG A 133 13.12 -15.15 7.14
N CYS A 134 12.61 -15.71 6.04
CA CYS A 134 12.57 -17.16 5.82
C CYS A 134 13.98 -17.77 5.88
N ARG A 135 14.98 -17.14 5.25
CA ARG A 135 16.38 -17.57 5.32
C ARG A 135 16.94 -17.55 6.74
N GLU A 136 16.65 -16.50 7.51
CA GLU A 136 17.14 -16.34 8.89
C GLU A 136 16.49 -17.33 9.86
N GLU A 137 15.20 -17.62 9.66
CA GLU A 137 14.46 -18.61 10.45
C GLU A 137 14.72 -20.06 10.01
N GLY A 138 15.35 -20.26 8.84
CA GLY A 138 15.52 -21.57 8.24
C GLY A 138 14.21 -22.19 7.73
N ASP A 139 13.20 -21.36 7.45
CA ASP A 139 11.90 -21.77 6.92
C ASP A 139 11.88 -21.64 5.39
N SER A 140 11.22 -22.58 4.72
CA SER A 140 11.09 -22.60 3.27
C SER A 140 9.65 -22.30 2.87
N GLN A 141 9.37 -21.06 2.51
CA GLN A 141 8.04 -20.60 2.11
C GLN A 141 8.00 -20.19 0.63
N ALA A 142 6.85 -20.42 -0.02
CA ALA A 142 6.57 -19.87 -1.33
C ALA A 142 6.02 -18.43 -1.18
N ILE A 143 6.73 -17.45 -1.73
CA ILE A 143 6.33 -16.04 -1.68
C ILE A 143 5.76 -15.64 -3.04
N LEU A 144 4.48 -15.26 -3.07
CA LEU A 144 3.82 -14.69 -4.23
C LEU A 144 3.59 -13.20 -3.99
N PHE A 145 4.05 -12.36 -4.92
CA PHE A 145 3.78 -10.92 -4.90
C PHE A 145 3.28 -10.42 -6.26
N ASN A 146 2.60 -9.28 -6.26
CA ASN A 146 2.09 -8.66 -7.48
C ASN A 146 3.07 -7.62 -8.03
N LEU A 147 3.74 -7.92 -9.14
CA LEU A 147 4.48 -6.91 -9.91
C LEU A 147 3.49 -6.11 -10.76
N CYS A 148 2.82 -5.14 -10.14
CA CYS A 148 1.62 -4.50 -10.71
C CYS A 148 1.88 -3.56 -11.90
N GLY A 149 3.15 -3.31 -12.27
CA GLY A 149 3.52 -2.49 -13.41
C GLY A 149 5.05 -2.39 -13.59
N HIS A 150 5.47 -1.88 -14.74
CA HIS A 150 6.87 -1.59 -15.06
C HIS A 150 7.20 -0.10 -14.93
N GLY A 151 8.45 0.24 -14.63
CA GLY A 151 8.90 1.61 -14.38
C GLY A 151 9.36 2.41 -15.60
N HIS A 152 9.19 1.89 -16.83
CA HIS A 152 9.71 2.56 -18.05
C HIS A 152 9.20 4.00 -18.26
N PHE A 153 8.02 4.34 -17.73
CA PHE A 153 7.46 5.70 -17.83
C PHE A 153 7.62 6.51 -16.53
N ASP A 154 8.25 5.92 -15.51
CA ASP A 154 8.50 6.53 -14.20
C ASP A 154 10.00 6.78 -13.97
N MET A 155 10.78 6.82 -15.07
CA MET A 155 12.24 6.96 -15.03
C MET A 155 12.69 8.22 -14.28
N GLN A 156 11.89 9.29 -14.28
CA GLN A 156 12.21 10.49 -13.52
C GLN A 156 12.33 10.20 -12.02
N ALA A 157 11.44 9.38 -11.46
CA ALA A 157 11.51 9.02 -10.04
C ALA A 157 12.76 8.19 -9.71
N TYR A 158 13.16 7.29 -10.62
CA TYR A 158 14.42 6.54 -10.50
C TYR A 158 15.67 7.43 -10.65
N ILE A 159 15.61 8.43 -11.52
CA ILE A 159 16.68 9.43 -11.67
C ILE A 159 16.80 10.27 -10.40
N ASP A 160 15.68 10.69 -9.82
CA ASP A 160 15.64 11.43 -8.56
C ASP A 160 16.18 10.61 -7.39
N TYR A 161 15.82 9.32 -7.32
CA TYR A 161 16.41 8.38 -6.36
C TYR A 161 17.93 8.28 -6.53
N SER A 162 18.39 8.03 -7.76
CA SER A 162 19.83 7.86 -8.06
C SER A 162 20.65 9.12 -7.79
N ALA A 163 20.01 10.29 -7.88
CA ALA A 163 20.62 11.58 -7.57
C ALA A 163 20.51 11.98 -6.09
N GLY A 164 19.94 11.13 -5.23
CA GLY A 164 19.75 11.41 -3.80
C GLY A 164 18.74 12.53 -3.53
N ARG A 165 17.79 12.77 -4.44
CA ARG A 165 16.76 13.82 -4.32
C ARG A 165 15.48 13.34 -3.64
N LEU A 166 15.27 12.04 -3.52
CA LEU A 166 14.12 11.51 -2.79
C LEU A 166 14.33 11.67 -1.28
N ILE A 167 13.33 12.24 -0.62
CA ILE A 167 13.32 12.49 0.82
C ILE A 167 12.18 11.67 1.42
N ASP A 168 12.47 10.88 2.44
CA ASP A 168 11.42 10.20 3.18
C ASP A 168 10.68 11.23 4.04
N HIS A 169 9.41 11.42 3.72
CA HIS A 169 8.52 12.25 4.51
C HIS A 169 7.85 11.42 5.58
N GLU A 170 7.92 11.90 6.80
CA GLU A 170 7.13 11.35 7.88
C GLU A 170 5.66 11.74 7.71
N TYR A 171 4.80 10.81 8.09
CA TYR A 171 3.37 10.99 8.22
C TYR A 171 3.05 12.17 9.16
N SER A 172 2.35 13.18 8.64
CA SER A 172 1.89 14.32 9.44
C SER A 172 0.55 13.99 10.13
N GLU A 173 0.61 13.73 11.44
CA GLU A 173 -0.58 13.48 12.26
C GLU A 173 -1.56 14.66 12.22
N ASP A 174 -1.05 15.89 12.23
CA ASP A 174 -1.87 17.10 12.25
C ASP A 174 -2.63 17.30 10.93
N GLU A 175 -1.96 17.10 9.78
CA GLU A 175 -2.60 17.24 8.46
C GLU A 175 -3.70 16.20 8.27
N VAL A 176 -3.45 14.96 8.72
CA VAL A 176 -4.45 13.89 8.65
C VAL A 176 -5.58 14.13 9.64
N ALA A 177 -5.30 14.58 10.86
CA ALA A 177 -6.34 14.95 11.82
C ALA A 177 -7.26 16.05 11.26
N MET A 178 -6.68 17.06 10.59
CA MET A 178 -7.44 18.09 9.90
C MET A 178 -8.30 17.54 8.76
N ALA A 179 -7.75 16.65 7.93
CA ALA A 179 -8.51 16.02 6.85
C ALA A 179 -9.65 15.12 7.40
N LEU A 180 -9.38 14.37 8.47
CA LEU A 180 -10.37 13.51 9.14
C LEU A 180 -11.46 14.30 9.86
N ALA A 181 -11.18 15.53 10.33
CA ALA A 181 -12.20 16.41 10.89
C ALA A 181 -13.27 16.82 9.85
N GLY A 182 -12.94 16.73 8.55
CA GLY A 182 -13.85 16.97 7.45
C GLY A 182 -14.71 15.77 7.04
N LEU A 183 -14.63 14.64 7.75
CA LEU A 183 -15.40 13.44 7.42
C LEU A 183 -16.92 13.70 7.49
N PRO A 184 -17.70 13.07 6.59
CA PRO A 184 -19.15 13.21 6.58
C PRO A 184 -19.76 12.59 7.85
N ALA A 185 -20.70 13.31 8.46
CA ALA A 185 -21.48 12.78 9.57
C ALA A 185 -22.46 11.71 9.06
N VAL A 186 -22.28 10.47 9.52
CA VAL A 186 -23.19 9.37 9.21
C VAL A 186 -23.95 8.99 10.47
N ALA A 187 -25.28 9.10 10.44
CA ALA A 187 -26.12 8.57 11.50
C ALA A 187 -26.00 7.04 11.50
N LEU A 188 -25.48 6.47 12.59
CA LEU A 188 -25.59 5.04 12.83
C LEU A 188 -27.05 4.77 13.20
N GLY A 189 -27.78 4.18 12.27
CA GLY A 189 -29.16 3.73 12.47
C GLY A 189 -29.27 2.56 13.42
#